data_AF-Q47FU8-F1
#
_entry.id   AF-Q47FU8-F1
#
_cell.length_a   1.000
_cell.length_b   1.000
_cell.length_c   1.000
_cell.angle_alpha   90.00
_cell.angle_beta   90.00
_cell.angle_gamma   90.00
#
_symmetry.space_group_name_H-M   'P 1'
#
loop_
_entity.id
_entity.type
_entity.pdbx_description
1 polymer ?
#
loop_
_entity_poly.entity_id
_entity_poly.type
_entity_poly.pdbx_seq_one_letter_code
_entity_poly.pdbx_strand_id
1 'polypeptide(L)'
;MESKMFVNQTESTSFIHSLKRAGISISNEQAVIERLAEAREWHYAFSTLVKQGQRIGIWFAATAKTSSNQLRRLFAQYHFSGNAEAAFEASLQR
;
A
#
# COMPACT_ATOMS: atom_id res chain seq x y z
N MET A 1 -24.72 -16.35 4.21
CA MET A 1 -24.19 -15.15 4.88
C MET A 1 -22.83 -14.86 4.28
N GLU A 2 -22.67 -13.62 3.85
CA GLU A 2 -21.43 -12.95 3.41
C GLU A 2 -20.77 -13.50 2.14
N SER A 3 -21.27 -12.99 1.01
CA SER A 3 -20.56 -12.93 -0.26
C SER A 3 -19.20 -12.29 -0.04
N LYS A 4 -18.17 -13.12 0.10
CA LYS A 4 -16.77 -12.73 -0.03
C LYS A 4 -16.60 -12.27 -1.48
N MET A 5 -16.96 -11.01 -1.73
CA MET A 5 -16.79 -10.36 -3.01
C MET A 5 -15.36 -10.65 -3.46
N PHE A 6 -15.25 -11.26 -4.63
CA PHE A 6 -13.99 -11.53 -5.28
C PHE A 6 -13.31 -10.19 -5.50
N VAL A 7 -12.52 -9.73 -4.52
CA VAL A 7 -11.42 -8.82 -4.82
C VAL A 7 -10.60 -9.62 -5.82
N ASN A 8 -10.68 -9.24 -7.10
CA ASN A 8 -9.79 -9.73 -8.13
C ASN A 8 -8.39 -9.71 -7.51
N GLN A 9 -7.76 -10.88 -7.34
CA GLN A 9 -6.43 -10.98 -6.75
C GLN A 9 -5.44 -10.40 -7.76
N THR A 10 -5.36 -9.08 -7.80
CA THR A 10 -4.38 -8.33 -8.56
C THR A 10 -3.05 -8.32 -7.82
N GLU A 11 -1.97 -8.09 -8.56
CA GLU A 11 -0.65 -7.89 -7.98
C GLU A 11 -0.67 -6.77 -6.92
N SER A 12 -1.44 -5.71 -7.18
CA SER A 12 -1.63 -4.59 -6.26
C SER A 12 -2.31 -4.98 -4.95
N THR A 13 -3.32 -5.85 -4.97
CA THR A 13 -3.97 -6.37 -3.76
C THR A 13 -2.98 -7.17 -2.92
N SER A 14 -2.17 -8.01 -3.58
CA SER A 14 -1.13 -8.80 -2.92
C SER A 14 -0.07 -7.92 -2.26
N PHE A 15 0.31 -6.82 -2.92
CA PHE A 15 1.21 -5.81 -2.36
C PHE A 15 0.65 -5.16 -1.09
N ILE A 16 -0.64 -4.80 -1.06
CA ILE A 16 -1.29 -4.23 0.14
C ILE A 16 -1.29 -5.21 1.32
N HIS A 17 -1.61 -6.48 1.10
CA HIS A 17 -1.52 -7.50 2.15
C HIS A 17 -0.09 -7.67 2.66
N SER A 18 0.87 -7.60 1.76
CA SER A 18 2.30 -7.67 2.07
C SER A 18 2.77 -6.49 2.93
N LEU A 19 2.30 -5.26 2.68
CA LEU A 19 2.55 -4.10 3.55
C LEU A 19 2.03 -4.34 4.98
N LYS A 20 0.82 -4.88 5.12
CA LYS A 20 0.26 -5.22 6.44
C LYS A 20 1.10 -6.24 7.18
N ARG A 21 1.57 -7.27 6.47
CA ARG A 21 2.49 -8.29 7.02
C ARG A 21 3.85 -7.71 7.39
N ALA A 22 4.28 -6.62 6.74
CA ALA A 22 5.48 -5.88 7.08
C ALA A 22 5.28 -4.89 8.24
N GLY A 23 4.09 -4.88 8.86
CA GLY A 23 3.78 -4.04 10.00
C GLY A 23 3.30 -2.64 9.64
N ILE A 24 2.75 -2.44 8.44
CA ILE A 24 2.10 -1.17 8.07
C ILE A 24 0.60 -1.24 8.38
N SER A 25 0.09 -0.23 9.07
CA SER A 25 -1.34 -0.01 9.23
C SER A 25 -1.85 0.89 8.10
N ILE A 26 -3.00 0.55 7.52
CA ILE A 26 -3.57 1.24 6.36
C ILE A 26 -4.98 1.67 6.73
N SER A 27 -5.23 2.98 6.69
CA SER A 27 -6.59 3.50 6.82
C SER A 27 -7.34 3.38 5.50
N ASN A 28 -8.62 3.02 5.59
CA ASN A 28 -9.50 2.84 4.44
C ASN A 28 -8.90 1.89 3.38
N GLU A 29 -8.41 0.72 3.84
CA GLU A 29 -7.74 -0.30 3.02
C GLU A 29 -8.56 -0.74 1.81
N GLN A 30 -9.88 -0.89 1.96
CA GLN A 30 -10.75 -1.28 0.86
C GLN A 30 -10.69 -0.25 -0.28
N ALA A 31 -10.77 1.05 0.05
CA ALA A 31 -10.68 2.13 -0.92
C ALA A 31 -9.31 2.19 -1.61
N VAL A 32 -8.24 1.76 -0.93
CA VAL A 32 -6.90 1.61 -1.52
C VAL A 32 -6.90 0.45 -2.52
N ILE A 33 -7.37 -0.72 -2.10
CA ILE A 33 -7.42 -1.92 -2.95
C ILE A 33 -8.23 -1.66 -4.22
N GLU A 34 -9.42 -1.10 -4.10
CA GLU A 34 -10.30 -0.77 -5.23
C GLU A 34 -9.60 0.16 -6.23
N ARG A 35 -9.03 1.28 -5.76
CA ARG A 35 -8.32 2.24 -6.62
C ARG A 35 -7.10 1.65 -7.29
N LEU A 36 -6.37 0.77 -6.61
CA LEU A 36 -5.21 0.10 -7.18
C LEU A 36 -5.57 -1.03 -8.14
N ALA A 37 -6.75 -1.65 -7.98
CA ALA A 37 -7.24 -2.67 -8.90
C ALA A 37 -7.83 -2.04 -10.18
N GLU A 38 -8.42 -0.86 -10.08
CA GLU A 38 -8.98 -0.11 -11.22
C GLU A 38 -7.92 0.66 -12.02
N ALA A 39 -6.80 1.02 -11.39
CA ALA A 39 -5.72 1.75 -12.05
C ALA A 39 -4.95 0.87 -13.05
N ARG A 40 -4.79 1.34 -14.29
CA ARG A 40 -3.89 0.72 -15.28
C ARG A 40 -2.44 0.66 -14.77
N GLU A 41 -1.99 1.75 -14.15
CA GLU A 41 -0.65 1.89 -13.56
C GLU A 41 -0.78 1.97 -12.04
N TRP A 42 -0.95 0.82 -11.40
CA TRP A 42 -1.22 0.76 -9.97
C TRP A 42 -0.06 1.30 -9.11
N HIS A 43 1.19 1.20 -9.55
CA HIS A 43 2.36 1.80 -8.86
C HIS A 43 2.26 3.32 -8.75
N TYR A 44 1.77 3.98 -9.82
CA TYR A 44 1.58 5.42 -9.85
C TYR A 44 0.38 5.82 -8.99
N ALA A 45 -0.71 5.06 -9.07
CA ALA A 45 -1.88 5.26 -8.21
C ALA A 45 -1.51 5.12 -6.72
N PHE A 46 -0.72 4.11 -6.36
CA PHE A 46 -0.20 3.94 -5.00
C PHE A 46 0.62 5.16 -4.56
N SER A 47 1.59 5.58 -5.36
CA SER A 47 2.42 6.76 -5.05
C SER A 47 1.58 8.02 -4.86
N THR A 48 0.47 8.14 -5.59
CA THR A 48 -0.47 9.25 -5.45
C THR A 48 -1.28 9.14 -4.17
N LEU A 49 -1.78 7.96 -3.81
CA LEU A 49 -2.48 7.70 -2.55
C LEU A 49 -1.58 7.96 -1.33
N VAL A 50 -0.31 7.60 -1.42
CA VAL A 50 0.67 7.88 -0.37
C VAL A 50 0.83 9.38 -0.14
N LYS A 51 0.86 10.20 -1.21
CA LYS A 51 1.07 11.64 -1.13
C LYS A 51 -0.20 12.46 -0.86
N GLN A 52 -1.34 12.03 -1.42
CA GLN A 52 -2.57 12.82 -1.45
C GLN A 52 -3.76 12.11 -0.80
N GLY A 53 -3.61 10.84 -0.42
CA GLY A 53 -4.68 10.02 0.15
C GLY A 53 -5.24 10.56 1.46
N GLN A 54 -4.46 11.35 2.20
CA GLN A 54 -4.92 11.91 3.47
C GLN A 54 -6.19 12.75 3.32
N ARG A 55 -6.34 13.44 2.17
CA ARG A 55 -7.53 14.25 1.86
C ARG A 55 -8.82 13.43 1.74
N ILE A 56 -8.69 12.14 1.47
CA ILE A 56 -9.81 11.20 1.33
C ILE A 56 -9.79 10.11 2.41
N GLY A 57 -9.06 10.36 3.51
CA GLY A 57 -9.01 9.46 4.66
C GLY A 57 -8.13 8.21 4.49
N ILE A 58 -7.25 8.21 3.48
CA ILE A 58 -6.25 7.16 3.26
C ILE A 58 -4.91 7.62 3.82
N TRP A 59 -4.34 6.88 4.73
CA TRP A 59 -2.99 7.11 5.24
C TRP A 59 -2.34 5.80 5.66
N PHE A 60 -1.02 5.81 5.69
CA PHE A 60 -0.19 4.68 6.04
C PHE A 60 0.56 5.01 7.33
N ALA A 61 0.53 4.10 8.29
CA ALA A 61 1.20 4.29 9.57
C ALA A 61 2.17 3.13 9.83
N ALA A 62 3.36 3.47 10.32
CA ALA A 62 4.28 2.48 10.85
C ALA A 62 3.75 1.98 12.21
N THR A 63 3.95 0.69 12.48
CA THR A 63 3.69 0.11 13.80
C THR A 63 5.00 -0.29 14.45
N ALA A 64 4.98 -0.69 15.72
CA ALA A 64 6.15 -1.24 16.40
C ALA A 64 6.75 -2.49 15.72
N LYS A 65 6.01 -3.13 14.80
CA LYS A 65 6.45 -4.29 14.02
C LYS A 65 6.97 -3.92 12.63
N THR A 66 7.01 -2.64 12.27
CA THR A 66 7.49 -2.20 10.96
C THR A 66 8.95 -2.57 10.77
N SER A 67 9.23 -3.29 9.69
CA SER A 67 10.58 -3.68 9.31
C SER A 67 10.99 -2.99 8.01
N SER A 68 11.84 -1.97 8.09
CA SER A 68 12.37 -1.26 6.91
C SER A 68 13.09 -2.19 5.94
N ASN A 69 13.80 -3.22 6.45
CA ASN A 69 14.43 -4.23 5.58
C ASN A 69 13.40 -5.07 4.82
N GLN A 70 12.25 -5.36 5.43
CA GLN A 70 11.17 -6.09 4.78
C GLN A 70 10.43 -5.19 3.79
N LEU A 71 10.21 -3.91 4.11
CA LEU A 71 9.65 -2.91 3.20
C LEU A 71 10.54 -2.76 1.96
N ARG A 72 11.85 -2.58 2.13
CA ARG A 72 12.79 -2.50 1.00
C ARG A 72 12.71 -3.70 0.07
N ARG A 73 12.70 -4.91 0.63
CA ARG A 73 12.53 -6.15 -0.14
C ARG A 73 11.17 -6.19 -0.85
N LEU A 74 10.12 -5.70 -0.19
CA LEU A 74 8.79 -5.60 -0.76
C LEU A 74 8.79 -4.69 -1.99
N PHE A 75 9.27 -3.45 -1.85
CA PHE A 75 9.27 -2.48 -2.92
C PHE A 75 10.12 -2.96 -4.10
N ALA A 76 11.26 -3.61 -3.84
CA ALA A 76 12.06 -4.26 -4.88
C ALA A 76 11.33 -5.43 -5.56
N GLN A 77 10.64 -6.29 -4.80
CA GLN A 77 9.88 -7.43 -5.33
C GLN A 77 8.75 -6.99 -6.27
N TYR A 78 8.10 -5.87 -5.96
CA TYR A 78 7.00 -5.32 -6.75
C TYR A 78 7.47 -4.25 -7.75
N HIS A 79 8.76 -4.21 -8.10
CA HIS A 79 9.32 -3.32 -9.14
C HIS A 79 9.11 -1.81 -8.91
N PHE A 80 8.98 -1.37 -7.65
CA PHE A 80 8.98 0.05 -7.35
C PHE A 80 10.38 0.66 -7.51
N SER A 81 10.45 1.91 -7.96
CA SER A 81 11.70 2.67 -7.96
C SER A 81 12.14 2.99 -6.52
N GLY A 82 13.44 3.07 -6.27
CA GLY A 82 13.97 3.38 -4.92
C GLY A 82 13.48 4.73 -4.37
N ASN A 83 13.12 5.67 -5.24
CA ASN A 83 12.50 6.94 -4.83
C ASN A 83 11.07 6.77 -4.28
N ALA A 84 10.31 5.77 -4.77
CA ALA A 84 8.96 5.49 -4.28
C ALA A 84 8.98 4.89 -2.87
N GLU A 85 9.96 4.05 -2.56
CA GLU A 85 10.18 3.51 -1.21
C GLU A 85 10.51 4.63 -0.22
N ALA A 86 11.51 5.47 -0.53
CA ALA A 86 11.91 6.57 0.36
C ALA A 86 10.77 7.58 0.58
N ALA A 87 10.01 7.91 -0.49
CA ALA A 87 8.84 8.76 -0.37
C ALA A 87 7.72 8.13 0.47
N PHE A 88 7.55 6.80 0.38
CA PHE A 88 6.60 6.06 1.21
C PHE A 88 7.02 6.08 2.67
N GLU A 89 8.25 5.70 3.00
CA GLU A 89 8.76 5.72 4.38
C GLU A 89 8.67 7.11 5.00
N ALA A 90 8.96 8.16 4.23
CA ALA A 90 8.83 9.55 4.69
C ALA A 90 7.38 9.99 4.95
N SER A 91 6.40 9.36 4.31
CA SER A 91 4.97 9.64 4.49
C SER A 91 4.34 8.89 5.66
N LEU A 92 5.02 7.87 6.20
CA LEU A 92 4.48 7.03 7.26
C LEU A 92 4.22 7.87 8.51
N GLN A 93 2.99 7.81 9.00
CA GLN A 93 2.66 8.35 10.30
C GLN A 93 3.27 7.46 11.40
N ARG A 94 3.77 8.10 12.47
CA ARG A 94 4.27 7.44 13.67
C ARG A 94 3.19 7.34 14.72
#